data_AF-A0A535IXE4-F1
#
_entry.id   AF-A0A535IXE4-F1
#
_cell.length_a   1.000
_cell.length_b   1.000
_cell.length_c   1.000
_cell.angle_alpha   90.00
_cell.angle_beta   90.00
_cell.angle_gamma   90.00
#
_symmetry.space_group_name_H-M   'P 1'
#
loop_
_entity.id
_entity.type
_entity.pdbx_description
1 polymer ?
#
loop_
_entity_poly.entity_id
_entity_poly.type
_entity_poly.pdbx_seq_one_letter_code
_entity_poly.pdbx_strand_id
1 'polypeptide(L)'
;ELITPAEFRAWAEASAGVDDPVVGAQREAAAVYAEYQERMLAEDRLDFDDTIYFSVHLLVAQPSVAIRQSQRFAHVMVDEFQDTNFAQSRLLELLAGADRNLCVVGDDDQSIYKFRGASVANLARFRAVFPQVQVVRLEENYRSRGPILRAAARLIAEDPDRLEKRLTATRGEGTPVNVLTAASVTDEADAVAAFVKRAIEEGRHRANAIAVLLRANAHLHNFARALQRSGVAYQVSGGRGFYQQPEIKDCLAFLRATDSPDDTVCLMRLLSLPRYAVDAVQAGRWARRARDDGRRFFDILQEAEDDGARRLCDDLQRFAAQALRLGVDDLFYEVMEHTRYLDLERFQGPRHRSRPGGRGDRAAGRDRQCRPPDDGAPGKRARVRSRHRPPPGRGPLSGESSGRGPDATRRALEGRTPGRRTAPCRRAPPRLRRHHSSAGRTRVHARWPL
;
A
#
# COMPACT_ATOMS: atom_id res chain seq x y z
N GLU A 1 -7.23 14.65 -13.32
CA GLU A 1 -6.19 13.73 -12.78
C GLU A 1 -4.76 14.23 -12.95
N LEU A 2 -4.40 14.91 -14.05
CA LEU A 2 -3.12 15.62 -14.18
C LEU A 2 -3.32 17.12 -14.46
N ILE A 3 -4.37 17.71 -13.89
CA ILE A 3 -4.69 19.13 -14.07
C ILE A 3 -3.99 19.90 -12.96
N THR A 4 -3.14 20.85 -13.33
CA THR A 4 -2.45 21.71 -12.38
C THR A 4 -3.41 22.74 -11.77
N PRO A 5 -3.11 23.29 -10.57
CA PRO A 5 -3.91 24.39 -10.02
C PRO A 5 -4.05 25.59 -10.96
N ALA A 6 -3.00 25.91 -11.72
CA ALA A 6 -3.01 27.00 -12.69
C ALA A 6 -3.94 26.72 -13.88
N GLU A 7 -3.90 25.51 -14.43
CA GLU A 7 -4.80 25.09 -15.51
C GLU A 7 -6.26 25.09 -15.06
N PHE A 8 -6.53 24.62 -13.84
CA PHE A 8 -7.91 24.58 -13.34
C PHE A 8 -8.46 25.99 -13.07
N ARG A 9 -7.62 26.91 -12.57
CA ARG A 9 -7.96 28.33 -12.44
C ARG A 9 -8.21 28.98 -13.81
N ALA A 10 -7.35 28.74 -14.79
CA ALA A 10 -7.54 29.27 -16.15
C ALA A 10 -8.85 28.78 -16.77
N TRP A 11 -9.20 27.50 -16.58
CA TRP A 11 -10.50 26.96 -16.99
C TRP A 11 -11.66 27.64 -16.24
N ALA A 12 -11.53 27.88 -14.94
CA ALA A 12 -12.55 28.52 -14.12
C ALA A 12 -12.80 29.97 -14.56
N GLU A 13 -11.75 30.71 -14.88
CA GLU A 13 -11.81 32.08 -15.44
C GLU A 13 -12.49 32.09 -16.82
N ALA A 14 -12.10 31.17 -17.70
CA ALA A 14 -12.73 31.03 -19.02
C ALA A 14 -14.22 30.65 -18.93
N SER A 15 -14.63 30.01 -17.85
CA SER A 15 -16.01 29.55 -17.62
C SER A 15 -16.85 30.55 -16.81
N ALA A 16 -16.36 31.76 -16.51
CA ALA A 16 -17.03 32.73 -15.64
C ALA A 16 -18.43 33.15 -16.12
N GLY A 17 -18.66 33.18 -17.43
CA GLY A 17 -19.96 33.56 -18.03
C GLY A 17 -21.00 32.43 -18.09
N VAL A 18 -20.65 31.21 -17.67
CA VAL A 18 -21.57 30.06 -17.68
C VAL A 18 -22.37 30.05 -16.37
N ASP A 19 -23.70 30.17 -16.50
CA ASP A 19 -24.64 30.07 -15.38
C ASP A 19 -25.15 28.63 -15.25
N ASP A 20 -24.29 27.79 -14.67
CA ASP A 20 -24.59 26.41 -14.34
C ASP A 20 -24.09 26.14 -12.90
N PRO A 21 -24.94 25.59 -12.00
CA PRO A 21 -24.56 25.34 -10.61
C PRO A 21 -23.36 24.40 -10.44
N VAL A 22 -23.20 23.41 -11.33
CA VAL A 22 -22.06 22.49 -11.31
C VAL A 22 -20.80 23.23 -11.73
N VAL A 23 -20.86 24.05 -12.78
CA VAL A 23 -19.73 24.90 -13.19
C VAL A 23 -19.36 25.88 -12.09
N GLY A 24 -20.35 26.50 -11.43
CA GLY A 24 -20.16 27.36 -10.27
C GLY A 24 -19.38 26.67 -9.15
N ALA A 25 -19.80 25.46 -8.75
CA ALA A 25 -19.10 24.67 -7.74
C ALA A 25 -17.68 24.28 -8.16
N GLN A 26 -17.44 23.97 -9.44
CA GLN A 26 -16.10 23.65 -9.96
C GLN A 26 -15.18 24.89 -9.96
N ARG A 27 -15.70 26.10 -10.20
CA ARG A 27 -14.91 27.35 -10.08
C ARG A 27 -14.47 27.59 -8.64
N GLU A 28 -15.36 27.38 -7.68
CA GLU A 28 -15.00 27.44 -6.26
C GLU A 28 -13.95 26.37 -5.89
N ALA A 29 -14.15 25.14 -6.37
CA ALA A 29 -13.18 24.05 -6.19
C ALA A 29 -11.80 24.38 -6.77
N ALA A 30 -11.71 25.10 -7.90
CA ALA A 30 -10.44 25.53 -8.47
C ALA A 30 -9.69 26.53 -7.57
N ALA A 31 -10.42 27.44 -6.90
CA ALA A 31 -9.83 28.37 -5.94
C ALA A 31 -9.30 27.61 -4.70
N VAL A 32 -10.11 26.70 -4.16
CA VAL A 32 -9.75 25.85 -3.01
C VAL A 32 -8.57 24.93 -3.34
N TYR A 33 -8.56 24.30 -4.52
CA TYR A 33 -7.49 23.39 -4.94
C TYR A 33 -6.13 24.10 -4.99
N ALA A 34 -6.10 25.33 -5.50
CA ALA A 34 -4.87 26.10 -5.58
C ALA A 34 -4.35 26.52 -4.19
N GLU A 35 -5.23 26.99 -3.30
CA GLU A 35 -4.84 27.30 -1.91
C GLU A 35 -4.37 26.04 -1.17
N TYR A 36 -5.07 24.92 -1.36
CA TYR A 36 -4.70 23.62 -0.78
C TYR A 36 -3.29 23.22 -1.22
N GLN A 37 -3.00 23.26 -2.52
CA GLN A 37 -1.70 22.87 -3.05
C GLN A 37 -0.58 23.82 -2.63
N GLU A 38 -0.84 25.13 -2.60
CA GLU A 38 0.14 26.12 -2.11
C GLU A 38 0.54 25.84 -0.66
N ARG A 39 -0.43 25.55 0.22
CA ARG A 39 -0.16 25.19 1.62
C ARG A 39 0.57 23.87 1.76
N MET A 40 0.17 22.84 1.03
CA MET A 40 0.82 21.52 1.05
C MET A 40 2.31 21.64 0.68
N LEU A 41 2.61 22.38 -0.39
CA LEU A 41 3.99 22.62 -0.84
C LEU A 41 4.78 23.52 0.12
N ALA A 42 4.17 24.56 0.70
CA ALA A 42 4.82 25.39 1.71
C ALA A 42 5.21 24.61 2.97
N GLU A 43 4.50 23.52 3.27
CA GLU A 43 4.78 22.61 4.38
C GLU A 43 5.66 21.40 3.99
N ASP A 44 6.19 21.34 2.76
CA ASP A 44 6.94 20.20 2.19
C ASP A 44 6.19 18.86 2.27
N ARG A 45 4.87 18.90 2.06
CA ARG A 45 3.96 17.76 2.14
C ARG A 45 3.40 17.38 0.79
N LEU A 46 3.15 16.08 0.64
CA LEU A 46 2.47 15.48 -0.50
C LEU A 46 1.38 14.57 0.04
N ASP A 47 0.19 14.63 -0.56
CA ASP A 47 -0.83 13.60 -0.35
C ASP A 47 -0.59 12.37 -1.25
N PHE A 48 -1.51 11.41 -1.24
CA PHE A 48 -1.37 10.20 -2.05
C PHE A 48 -1.38 10.47 -3.55
N ASP A 49 -2.24 11.37 -4.01
CA ASP A 49 -2.41 11.66 -5.44
C ASP A 49 -1.21 12.48 -5.95
N ASP A 50 -0.67 13.37 -5.10
CA ASP A 50 0.56 14.13 -5.34
C ASP A 50 1.74 13.21 -5.65
N THR A 51 1.87 12.05 -5.00
CA THR A 51 2.99 11.14 -5.26
C THR A 51 3.04 10.67 -6.71
N ILE A 52 1.88 10.45 -7.34
CA ILE A 52 1.79 10.05 -8.74
C ILE A 52 1.91 11.28 -9.64
N TYR A 53 1.17 12.35 -9.31
CA TYR A 53 1.16 13.60 -10.05
C TYR A 53 2.58 14.17 -10.21
N PHE A 54 3.30 14.43 -9.11
CA PHE A 54 4.64 15.00 -9.18
C PHE A 54 5.66 14.05 -9.80
N SER A 55 5.47 12.73 -9.66
CA SER A 55 6.29 11.76 -10.38
C SER A 55 6.14 11.93 -11.89
N VAL A 56 4.91 12.00 -12.40
CA VAL A 56 4.66 12.23 -13.83
C VAL A 56 5.24 13.58 -14.27
N HIS A 57 4.98 14.66 -13.54
CA HIS A 57 5.49 15.99 -13.87
C HIS A 57 7.02 16.03 -13.90
N LEU A 58 7.70 15.40 -12.94
CA LEU A 58 9.16 15.32 -12.91
C LEU A 58 9.71 14.58 -14.14
N LEU A 59 9.13 13.42 -14.48
CA LEU A 59 9.59 12.63 -15.61
C LEU A 59 9.35 13.35 -16.95
N VAL A 60 8.25 14.09 -17.08
CA VAL A 60 7.97 14.91 -18.27
C VAL A 60 8.92 16.11 -18.36
N ALA A 61 9.12 16.83 -17.25
CA ALA A 61 9.93 18.04 -17.23
C ALA A 61 11.44 17.75 -17.31
N GLN A 62 11.88 16.56 -16.87
CA GLN A 62 13.30 16.18 -16.84
C GLN A 62 13.55 14.88 -17.60
N PRO A 63 13.78 14.95 -18.93
CA PRO A 63 14.01 13.77 -19.77
C PRO A 63 15.19 12.90 -19.32
N SER A 64 16.25 13.51 -18.76
CA SER A 64 17.40 12.77 -18.23
C SER A 64 17.02 11.87 -17.04
N VAL A 65 16.07 12.32 -16.21
CA VAL A 65 15.52 11.52 -15.10
C VAL A 65 14.62 10.42 -15.65
N ALA A 66 13.74 10.73 -16.62
CA ALA A 66 12.90 9.73 -17.28
C ALA A 66 13.71 8.59 -17.91
N ILE A 67 14.75 8.90 -18.69
CA ILE A 67 15.64 7.90 -19.29
C ILE A 67 16.30 7.04 -18.20
N ARG A 68 16.79 7.66 -17.13
CA ARG A 68 17.42 6.93 -16.02
C ARG A 68 16.43 5.99 -15.33
N GLN A 69 15.18 6.43 -15.12
CA GLN A 69 14.16 5.57 -14.49
C GLN A 69 13.70 4.46 -15.44
N SER A 70 13.49 4.74 -16.72
CA SER A 70 13.10 3.69 -17.67
C SER A 70 14.20 2.65 -17.85
N GLN A 71 15.47 3.06 -17.88
CA GLN A 71 16.62 2.13 -17.95
C GLN A 71 16.81 1.30 -16.68
N ARG A 72 16.26 1.73 -15.54
CA ARG A 72 16.29 0.95 -14.30
C ARG A 72 15.39 -0.28 -14.39
N PHE A 73 14.30 -0.19 -15.15
CA PHE A 73 13.29 -1.25 -15.27
C PHE A 73 13.29 -1.81 -16.70
N ALA A 74 14.05 -2.89 -16.90
CA ALA A 74 14.09 -3.56 -18.21
C ALA A 74 12.71 -4.07 -18.67
N HIS A 75 11.86 -4.46 -17.72
CA HIS A 75 10.48 -4.88 -17.94
C HIS A 75 9.60 -4.32 -16.82
N VAL A 76 8.43 -3.80 -17.19
CA VAL A 76 7.40 -3.33 -16.25
C VAL A 76 6.19 -4.25 -16.37
N MET A 77 5.73 -4.76 -15.23
CA MET A 77 4.54 -5.61 -15.14
C MET A 77 3.53 -4.95 -14.23
N VAL A 78 2.29 -4.88 -14.67
CA VAL A 78 1.19 -4.24 -13.94
C VAL A 78 0.02 -5.20 -13.86
N ASP A 79 -0.45 -5.44 -12.65
CA ASP A 79 -1.66 -6.22 -12.37
C ASP A 79 -2.84 -5.26 -12.13
N GLU A 80 -4.07 -5.77 -12.24
CA GLU A 80 -5.31 -5.01 -12.04
C GLU A 80 -5.38 -3.70 -12.86
N PHE A 81 -4.92 -3.74 -14.12
CA PHE A 81 -4.79 -2.55 -14.95
C PHE A 81 -6.13 -1.85 -15.23
N GLN A 82 -7.25 -2.57 -15.17
CA GLN A 82 -8.60 -2.00 -15.30
C GLN A 82 -8.93 -0.96 -14.21
N ASP A 83 -8.24 -1.01 -13.07
CA ASP A 83 -8.45 -0.12 -11.93
C ASP A 83 -7.48 1.07 -11.91
N THR A 84 -6.60 1.16 -12.91
CA THR A 84 -5.70 2.30 -13.05
C THR A 84 -6.44 3.55 -13.50
N ASN A 85 -5.94 4.71 -13.12
CA ASN A 85 -6.42 6.00 -13.60
C ASN A 85 -5.48 6.57 -14.70
N PHE A 86 -5.82 7.73 -15.27
CA PHE A 86 -5.02 8.37 -16.33
C PHE A 86 -3.62 8.75 -15.85
N ALA A 87 -3.48 9.30 -14.64
CA ALA A 87 -2.18 9.70 -14.09
C ALA A 87 -1.24 8.48 -13.93
N GLN A 88 -1.76 7.37 -13.39
CA GLN A 88 -1.03 6.11 -13.25
C GLN A 88 -0.68 5.52 -14.62
N SER A 89 -1.62 5.50 -15.56
CA SER A 89 -1.36 5.05 -16.94
C SER A 89 -0.24 5.86 -17.60
N ARG A 90 -0.24 7.18 -17.39
CA ARG A 90 0.80 8.06 -17.93
C ARG A 90 2.17 7.81 -17.29
N LEU A 91 2.21 7.54 -15.98
CA LEU A 91 3.43 7.17 -15.29
C LEU A 91 4.02 5.87 -15.88
N LEU A 92 3.18 4.86 -16.09
CA LEU A 92 3.60 3.58 -16.67
C LEU A 92 4.19 3.72 -18.08
N GLU A 93 3.60 4.59 -18.91
CA GLU A 93 4.16 4.92 -20.24
C GLU A 93 5.54 5.53 -20.17
N LEU A 94 5.75 6.47 -19.23
CA LEU A 94 7.05 7.12 -19.05
C LEU A 94 8.10 6.13 -18.53
N LEU A 95 7.71 5.22 -17.64
CA LEU A 95 8.59 4.17 -17.12
C LEU A 95 8.92 3.10 -18.18
N ALA A 96 7.98 2.78 -19.07
CA ALA A 96 8.24 1.86 -20.18
C ALA A 96 9.29 2.40 -21.18
N GLY A 97 9.43 3.73 -21.26
CA GLY A 97 10.43 4.40 -22.05
C GLY A 97 10.40 4.04 -23.54
N ALA A 98 11.57 4.10 -24.18
CA ALA A 98 11.71 3.80 -25.61
C ALA A 98 11.60 2.30 -25.93
N ASP A 99 11.96 1.43 -24.98
CA ASP A 99 11.94 -0.03 -25.18
C ASP A 99 10.52 -0.60 -25.14
N ARG A 100 9.58 0.11 -24.50
CA ARG A 100 8.15 -0.24 -24.44
C ARG A 100 7.87 -1.64 -23.89
N ASN A 101 8.76 -2.14 -23.03
CA ASN A 101 8.64 -3.44 -22.37
C ASN A 101 7.64 -3.40 -21.20
N LEU A 102 6.37 -3.19 -21.53
CA LEU A 102 5.27 -3.07 -20.56
C LEU A 102 4.27 -4.21 -20.78
N CYS A 103 4.07 -5.02 -19.75
CA CYS A 103 3.05 -6.06 -19.69
C CYS A 103 1.97 -5.63 -18.69
N VAL A 104 0.73 -5.55 -19.14
CA VAL A 104 -0.43 -5.23 -18.29
C VAL A 104 -1.38 -6.41 -18.25
N VAL A 105 -1.90 -6.71 -17.07
CA VAL A 105 -2.92 -7.72 -16.83
C VAL A 105 -4.13 -7.01 -16.24
N GLY A 106 -5.32 -7.36 -16.70
CA GLY A 106 -6.55 -6.82 -16.16
C GLY A 106 -7.78 -7.52 -16.72
N ASP A 107 -8.92 -7.25 -16.08
CA ASP A 107 -10.22 -7.81 -16.42
C ASP A 107 -11.27 -6.70 -16.39
N ASP A 108 -11.85 -6.35 -17.54
CA ASP A 108 -12.89 -5.32 -17.66
C ASP A 108 -14.16 -5.66 -16.84
N ASP A 109 -14.46 -6.95 -16.63
CA ASP A 109 -15.62 -7.38 -15.81
C ASP A 109 -15.40 -7.06 -14.31
N GLN A 110 -14.16 -6.73 -13.92
CA GLN A 110 -13.75 -6.48 -12.53
C GLN A 110 -13.41 -5.00 -12.25
N SER A 111 -13.69 -4.08 -13.18
CA SER A 111 -13.47 -2.65 -12.96
C SER A 111 -14.51 -2.07 -11.99
N ILE A 112 -14.23 -2.16 -10.69
CA ILE A 112 -15.14 -1.71 -9.62
C ILE A 112 -14.79 -0.32 -9.07
N TYR A 113 -13.69 0.29 -9.53
CA TYR A 113 -13.20 1.59 -9.06
C TYR A 113 -13.54 2.76 -9.99
N LYS A 114 -14.58 2.66 -10.83
CA LYS A 114 -14.99 3.74 -11.76
C LYS A 114 -15.15 5.11 -11.08
N PHE A 115 -15.65 5.12 -9.84
CA PHE A 115 -15.80 6.33 -9.03
C PHE A 115 -14.47 6.99 -8.60
N ARG A 116 -13.33 6.29 -8.71
CA ARG A 116 -11.97 6.81 -8.46
C ARG A 116 -11.21 7.13 -9.74
N GLY A 117 -11.88 7.15 -10.90
CA GLY A 117 -11.25 7.45 -12.20
C GLY A 117 -10.74 6.23 -12.96
N ALA A 118 -10.92 5.02 -12.44
CA ALA A 118 -10.68 3.80 -13.21
C ALA A 118 -11.65 3.71 -14.39
N SER A 119 -11.18 3.23 -15.54
CA SER A 119 -12.05 3.14 -16.72
C SER A 119 -11.59 2.06 -17.69
N VAL A 120 -12.56 1.35 -18.29
CA VAL A 120 -12.36 0.47 -19.46
C VAL A 120 -11.72 1.24 -20.63
N ALA A 121 -11.91 2.57 -20.66
CA ALA A 121 -11.22 3.45 -21.59
C ALA A 121 -9.69 3.37 -21.47
N ASN A 122 -9.13 2.97 -20.32
CA ASN A 122 -7.69 2.79 -20.15
C ASN A 122 -7.16 1.60 -20.93
N LEU A 123 -7.90 0.49 -21.02
CA LEU A 123 -7.53 -0.64 -21.88
C LEU A 123 -7.61 -0.24 -23.37
N ALA A 124 -8.66 0.50 -23.76
CA ALA A 124 -8.78 1.00 -25.13
C ALA A 124 -7.65 1.98 -25.49
N ARG A 125 -7.36 2.92 -24.59
CA ARG A 125 -6.23 3.86 -24.73
C ARG A 125 -4.90 3.13 -24.76
N PHE A 126 -4.70 2.10 -23.95
CA PHE A 126 -3.47 1.30 -23.97
C PHE A 126 -3.20 0.71 -25.35
N ARG A 127 -4.24 0.17 -26.02
CA ARG A 127 -4.12 -0.30 -27.40
C ARG A 127 -3.79 0.81 -28.40
N ALA A 128 -4.38 1.99 -28.22
CA ALA A 128 -4.08 3.15 -29.07
C ALA A 128 -2.64 3.66 -28.88
N VAL A 129 -2.16 3.70 -27.62
CA VAL A 129 -0.80 4.13 -27.29
C VAL A 129 0.21 3.09 -27.76
N PHE A 130 -0.04 1.80 -27.53
CA PHE A 130 0.82 0.66 -27.88
C PHE A 130 0.21 -0.16 -29.04
N PRO A 131 0.27 0.32 -30.30
CA PRO A 131 -0.38 -0.35 -31.43
C PRO A 131 0.21 -1.74 -31.76
N GLN A 132 1.43 -2.03 -31.30
CA GLN A 132 2.09 -3.33 -31.48
C GLN A 132 1.85 -4.29 -30.31
N VAL A 133 0.90 -3.97 -29.41
CA VAL A 133 0.60 -4.81 -28.24
C VAL A 133 0.16 -6.21 -28.67
N GLN A 134 0.76 -7.22 -28.05
CA GLN A 134 0.27 -8.59 -28.14
C GLN A 134 -0.82 -8.81 -27.09
N VAL A 135 -1.99 -9.25 -27.53
CA VAL A 135 -3.14 -9.49 -26.66
C VAL A 135 -3.27 -10.98 -26.44
N VAL A 136 -3.08 -11.42 -25.20
CA VAL A 136 -3.29 -12.81 -24.77
C VAL A 136 -4.57 -12.86 -23.95
N ARG A 137 -5.51 -13.73 -24.32
CA ARG A 137 -6.75 -13.95 -23.58
C ARG A 137 -6.63 -15.23 -22.75
N LEU A 138 -6.94 -15.13 -21.47
CA LEU A 138 -6.97 -16.28 -20.56
C LEU A 138 -8.42 -16.68 -20.32
N GLU A 139 -8.86 -17.73 -21.01
CA GLU A 139 -10.27 -18.18 -21.03
C GLU A 139 -10.54 -19.33 -20.05
N GLU A 140 -9.49 -19.92 -19.47
CA GLU A 140 -9.61 -21.01 -18.52
C GLU A 140 -9.66 -20.48 -17.09
N ASN A 141 -10.76 -20.77 -16.39
CA ASN A 141 -10.93 -20.40 -15.00
C ASN A 141 -10.54 -21.57 -14.08
N TYR A 142 -9.47 -21.35 -13.32
CA TYR A 142 -8.92 -22.31 -12.36
C TYR A 142 -9.44 -22.14 -10.93
N ARG A 143 -10.23 -21.08 -10.65
CA ARG A 143 -10.71 -20.75 -9.31
C ARG A 143 -12.03 -21.44 -9.00
N SER A 144 -13.01 -21.23 -9.87
CA SER A 144 -14.43 -21.50 -9.67
C SER A 144 -14.91 -22.72 -10.46
N ARG A 145 -15.97 -23.37 -9.97
CA ARG A 145 -16.66 -24.48 -10.65
C ARG A 145 -17.77 -23.96 -11.57
N GLY A 146 -18.28 -24.83 -12.44
CA GLY A 146 -19.30 -24.52 -13.44
C GLY A 146 -20.48 -23.66 -12.94
N PRO A 147 -21.17 -24.03 -11.84
CA PRO A 147 -22.34 -23.29 -11.37
C PRO A 147 -22.05 -21.84 -10.98
N ILE A 148 -20.91 -21.58 -10.33
CA ILE A 148 -20.50 -20.22 -9.94
C ILE A 148 -20.18 -19.39 -11.18
N LEU A 149 -19.45 -19.96 -12.15
CA LEU A 149 -19.11 -19.25 -13.39
C LEU A 149 -20.35 -18.94 -14.24
N ARG A 150 -21.32 -19.86 -14.32
CA ARG A 150 -22.58 -19.59 -15.04
C ARG A 150 -23.39 -18.49 -14.39
N ALA A 151 -23.44 -18.45 -13.05
CA ALA A 151 -24.11 -17.37 -12.33
C ALA A 151 -23.44 -16.02 -12.58
N ALA A 152 -22.10 -15.95 -12.49
CA ALA A 152 -21.34 -14.74 -12.78
C ALA A 152 -21.49 -14.30 -14.25
N ALA A 153 -21.40 -15.23 -15.21
CA ALA A 153 -21.54 -14.96 -16.63
C ALA A 153 -22.93 -14.41 -16.98
N ARG A 154 -23.99 -14.94 -16.36
CA ARG A 154 -25.35 -14.42 -16.57
C ARG A 154 -25.52 -13.01 -16.00
N LEU A 155 -24.89 -12.72 -14.86
CA LEU A 155 -24.96 -11.39 -14.24
C LEU A 155 -24.28 -10.32 -15.11
N ILE A 156 -23.13 -10.63 -15.70
CA ILE A 156 -22.33 -9.65 -16.46
C ILE A 156 -22.71 -9.56 -17.94
N ALA A 157 -23.54 -10.48 -18.45
CA ALA A 157 -23.91 -10.54 -19.86
C ALA A 157 -24.69 -9.29 -20.36
N GLU A 158 -25.27 -8.52 -19.45
CA GLU A 158 -26.06 -7.32 -19.76
C GLU A 158 -25.21 -6.04 -19.88
N ASP A 159 -23.91 -6.10 -19.61
CA ASP A 159 -23.04 -4.91 -19.68
C ASP A 159 -22.67 -4.58 -21.15
N PRO A 160 -23.10 -3.41 -21.68
CA PRO A 160 -22.86 -3.04 -23.06
C PRO A 160 -21.39 -2.72 -23.39
N ASP A 161 -20.59 -2.35 -22.38
CA ASP A 161 -19.19 -1.95 -22.56
C ASP A 161 -18.21 -3.13 -22.40
N ARG A 162 -18.74 -4.34 -22.18
CA ARG A 162 -17.98 -5.56 -21.92
C ARG A 162 -17.18 -6.03 -23.14
N LEU A 163 -15.92 -6.39 -22.92
CA LEU A 163 -15.11 -7.07 -23.92
C LEU A 163 -15.53 -8.53 -24.05
N GLU A 164 -15.71 -8.98 -25.30
CA GLU A 164 -16.07 -10.36 -25.57
C GLU A 164 -14.98 -11.32 -25.05
N LYS A 165 -15.37 -12.14 -24.07
CA LYS A 165 -14.57 -13.21 -23.49
C LYS A 165 -15.48 -14.30 -22.94
N ARG A 166 -15.04 -15.55 -23.09
CA ARG A 166 -15.72 -16.73 -22.58
C ARG A 166 -14.84 -17.41 -21.55
N LEU A 167 -15.37 -17.58 -20.33
CA LEU A 167 -14.68 -18.30 -19.27
C LEU A 167 -15.17 -19.75 -19.19
N THR A 168 -14.23 -20.70 -19.17
CA THR A 168 -14.51 -22.14 -19.05
C THR A 168 -13.93 -22.68 -17.75
N ALA A 169 -14.75 -23.39 -16.95
CA ALA A 169 -14.29 -23.97 -15.69
C ALA A 169 -13.36 -25.17 -15.91
N THR A 170 -12.18 -25.19 -15.29
CA THR A 170 -11.29 -26.36 -15.33
C THR A 170 -11.55 -27.37 -14.20
N ARG A 171 -12.26 -26.95 -13.15
CA ARG A 171 -12.54 -27.78 -11.94
C ARG A 171 -13.81 -28.64 -12.05
N GLY A 172 -14.44 -28.66 -13.22
CA GLY A 172 -15.70 -29.35 -13.47
C GLY A 172 -16.91 -28.71 -12.77
N GLU A 173 -17.98 -29.51 -12.67
CA GLU A 173 -19.21 -29.11 -12.00
C GLU A 173 -19.07 -29.12 -10.47
N GLY A 174 -20.00 -28.44 -9.80
CA GLY A 174 -19.98 -28.28 -8.34
C GLY A 174 -21.38 -28.21 -7.76
N THR A 175 -21.48 -27.83 -6.49
CA THR A 175 -22.76 -27.54 -5.86
C THR A 175 -23.41 -26.31 -6.51
N PRO A 176 -24.73 -26.29 -6.66
CA PRO A 176 -25.46 -25.09 -7.09
C PRO A 176 -25.20 -23.89 -6.17
N VAL A 177 -25.34 -22.69 -6.72
CA VAL A 177 -25.36 -21.45 -5.94
C VAL A 177 -26.69 -21.39 -5.19
N ASN A 178 -26.63 -21.20 -3.87
CA ASN A 178 -27.82 -21.10 -3.02
C ASN A 178 -28.11 -19.64 -2.69
N VAL A 179 -29.39 -19.29 -2.59
CA VAL A 179 -29.87 -17.97 -2.16
C VAL A 179 -30.61 -18.16 -0.83
N LEU A 180 -30.27 -17.33 0.15
CA LEU A 180 -30.96 -17.25 1.43
C LEU A 180 -31.64 -15.89 1.52
N THR A 181 -32.94 -15.90 1.80
CA THR A 181 -33.73 -14.70 2.05
C THR A 181 -34.07 -14.64 3.54
N ALA A 182 -33.86 -13.47 4.15
CA ALA A 182 -34.18 -13.23 5.56
C ALA A 182 -35.08 -12.00 5.69
N ALA A 183 -35.84 -11.92 6.79
CA ALA A 183 -36.77 -10.82 7.03
C ALA A 183 -36.07 -9.52 7.44
N SER A 184 -34.87 -9.62 8.04
CA SER A 184 -34.03 -8.49 8.43
C SER A 184 -32.54 -8.78 8.27
N VAL A 185 -31.70 -7.74 8.31
CA VAL A 185 -30.24 -7.88 8.28
C VAL A 185 -29.72 -8.65 9.50
N THR A 186 -30.39 -8.54 10.65
CA THR A 186 -30.05 -9.30 11.85
C THR A 186 -30.34 -10.78 11.64
N ASP A 187 -31.51 -11.11 11.07
CA ASP A 187 -31.88 -12.50 10.76
C ASP A 187 -30.94 -13.11 9.71
N GLU A 188 -30.54 -12.33 8.70
CA GLU A 188 -29.53 -12.74 7.72
C GLU A 188 -28.19 -13.04 8.39
N ALA A 189 -27.72 -12.14 9.26
CA ALA A 189 -26.45 -12.30 9.97
C ALA A 189 -26.44 -13.53 10.88
N ASP A 190 -27.54 -13.78 11.61
CA ASP A 190 -27.68 -14.95 12.48
C ASP A 190 -27.78 -16.24 11.67
N ALA A 191 -28.51 -16.24 10.55
CA ALA A 191 -28.59 -17.39 9.65
C ALA A 191 -27.23 -17.72 9.02
N VAL A 192 -26.47 -16.71 8.59
CA VAL A 192 -25.11 -16.88 8.06
C VAL A 192 -24.16 -17.38 9.15
N ALA A 193 -24.21 -16.83 10.37
CA ALA A 193 -23.36 -17.30 11.47
C ALA A 193 -23.64 -18.77 11.83
N ALA A 194 -24.91 -19.17 11.88
CA ALA A 194 -25.32 -20.56 12.08
C ALA A 194 -24.84 -21.48 10.94
N PHE A 195 -24.95 -21.03 9.69
CA PHE A 195 -24.46 -21.78 8.53
C PHE A 195 -22.94 -21.99 8.57
N VAL A 196 -22.17 -20.94 8.87
CA VAL A 196 -20.71 -20.98 8.99
C VAL A 196 -20.30 -21.90 10.12
N LYS A 197 -20.91 -21.76 11.30
CA LYS A 197 -20.65 -22.62 12.46
C LYS A 197 -20.84 -24.10 12.10
N ARG A 198 -22.00 -24.45 11.54
CA ARG A 198 -22.30 -25.83 11.13
C ARG A 198 -21.30 -26.36 10.10
N ALA A 199 -20.89 -25.54 9.14
CA ALA A 199 -19.90 -25.94 8.13
C ALA A 199 -18.51 -26.23 8.72
N ILE A 200 -18.13 -25.54 9.80
CA ILE A 200 -16.87 -25.75 10.51
C ILE A 200 -16.98 -27.00 11.42
N GLU A 201 -18.05 -27.12 12.20
CA GLU A 201 -18.26 -28.24 13.14
C GLU A 201 -18.38 -29.58 12.42
N GLU A 202 -19.01 -29.62 11.24
CA GLU A 202 -19.10 -30.82 10.40
C GLU A 202 -17.80 -31.10 9.61
N GLY A 203 -16.76 -30.28 9.75
CA GLY A 203 -15.49 -30.46 9.07
C GLY A 203 -15.54 -30.24 7.55
N ARG A 204 -16.63 -29.67 7.02
CA ARG A 204 -16.78 -29.37 5.58
C ARG A 204 -15.78 -28.33 5.10
N HIS A 205 -15.52 -27.31 5.93
CA HIS A 205 -14.57 -26.25 5.64
C HIS A 205 -13.79 -25.81 6.89
N ARG A 206 -12.54 -25.39 6.69
CA ARG A 206 -11.79 -24.67 7.72
C ARG A 206 -12.31 -23.24 7.83
N ALA A 207 -12.23 -22.63 9.01
CA ALA A 207 -12.69 -21.26 9.23
C ALA A 207 -12.04 -20.25 8.24
N ASN A 208 -10.74 -20.39 7.99
CA ASN A 208 -10.00 -19.52 7.06
C ASN A 208 -10.28 -19.77 5.58
N ALA A 209 -11.11 -20.76 5.23
CA ALA A 209 -11.57 -21.01 3.87
C ALA A 209 -12.94 -20.36 3.59
N ILE A 210 -13.52 -19.66 4.57
CA ILE A 210 -14.83 -19.01 4.47
C ILE A 210 -14.63 -17.50 4.50
N ALA A 211 -15.23 -16.81 3.53
CA ALA A 211 -15.28 -15.35 3.49
C ALA A 211 -16.74 -14.88 3.41
N VAL A 212 -17.09 -13.87 4.20
CA VAL A 212 -18.37 -13.18 4.14
C VAL A 212 -18.14 -11.81 3.51
N LEU A 213 -18.65 -11.60 2.30
CA LEU A 213 -18.49 -10.36 1.54
C LEU A 213 -19.77 -9.53 1.65
N LEU A 214 -19.63 -8.28 2.08
CA LEU A 214 -20.74 -7.36 2.27
C LEU A 214 -20.56 -6.13 1.38
N ARG A 215 -21.66 -5.52 0.96
CA ARG A 215 -21.63 -4.32 0.11
C ARG A 215 -21.06 -3.10 0.82
N ALA A 216 -21.34 -2.94 2.12
CA ALA A 216 -21.00 -1.75 2.88
C ALA A 216 -20.44 -2.11 4.27
N ASN A 217 -19.45 -1.33 4.71
CA ASN A 217 -18.82 -1.50 6.03
C ASN A 217 -19.81 -1.34 7.19
N ALA A 218 -20.89 -0.59 7.00
CA ALA A 218 -21.94 -0.42 8.02
C ALA A 218 -22.60 -1.76 8.42
N HIS A 219 -22.62 -2.75 7.52
CA HIS A 219 -23.21 -4.06 7.81
C HIS A 219 -22.25 -4.97 8.59
N LEU A 220 -20.94 -4.70 8.58
CA LEU A 220 -19.93 -5.56 9.23
C LEU A 220 -20.24 -5.81 10.70
N HIS A 221 -20.76 -4.80 11.41
CA HIS A 221 -21.04 -4.91 12.83
C HIS A 221 -22.09 -5.99 13.15
N ASN A 222 -23.14 -6.12 12.33
CA ASN A 222 -24.21 -7.10 12.56
C ASN A 222 -23.69 -8.52 12.39
N PHE A 223 -22.91 -8.79 11.34
CA PHE A 223 -22.31 -10.09 11.07
C PHE A 223 -21.21 -10.44 12.09
N ALA A 224 -20.36 -9.48 12.46
CA ALA A 224 -19.34 -9.67 13.49
C ALA A 224 -19.96 -10.06 14.84
N ARG A 225 -21.03 -9.36 15.26
CA ARG A 225 -21.76 -9.71 16.49
C ARG A 225 -22.43 -11.07 16.42
N ALA A 226 -23.06 -11.42 15.30
CA ALA A 226 -23.67 -12.73 15.12
C ALA A 226 -22.63 -13.85 15.23
N LEU A 227 -21.51 -13.74 14.52
CA LEU A 227 -20.39 -14.70 14.61
C LEU A 227 -19.83 -14.80 16.03
N GLN A 228 -19.65 -13.66 16.71
CA GLN A 228 -19.21 -13.62 18.10
C GLN A 228 -20.18 -14.35 19.05
N ARG A 229 -21.49 -14.08 18.94
CA ARG A 229 -22.53 -14.75 19.74
C ARG A 229 -22.56 -16.26 19.49
N SER A 230 -22.32 -16.68 18.25
CA SER A 230 -22.28 -18.10 17.88
C SER A 230 -20.99 -18.81 18.29
N GLY A 231 -19.99 -18.08 18.82
CA GLY A 231 -18.67 -18.61 19.18
C GLY A 231 -17.76 -18.90 18.00
N VAL A 232 -18.02 -18.29 16.84
CA VAL A 232 -17.22 -18.46 15.62
C VAL A 232 -16.12 -17.40 15.59
N ALA A 233 -14.87 -17.84 15.51
CA ALA A 233 -13.74 -16.93 15.33
C ALA A 233 -13.83 -16.23 13.97
N TYR A 234 -13.59 -14.92 13.95
CA TYR A 234 -13.69 -14.09 12.75
C TYR A 234 -12.57 -13.04 12.70
N GLN A 235 -12.30 -12.56 11.49
CA GLN A 235 -11.41 -11.42 11.22
C GLN A 235 -12.15 -10.43 10.33
N VAL A 236 -12.10 -9.15 10.67
CA VAL A 236 -12.68 -8.07 9.87
C VAL A 236 -11.57 -7.41 9.06
N SER A 237 -11.68 -7.45 7.73
CA SER A 237 -10.82 -6.69 6.82
C SER A 237 -11.48 -5.37 6.44
N GLY A 238 -10.71 -4.31 6.23
CA GLY A 238 -11.23 -2.98 5.84
C GLY A 238 -11.93 -2.21 6.96
N GLY A 239 -11.83 -2.66 8.21
CA GLY A 239 -12.28 -1.91 9.37
C GLY A 239 -11.50 -0.60 9.53
N ARG A 240 -12.21 0.52 9.68
CA ARG A 240 -11.64 1.81 10.07
C ARG A 240 -11.20 1.74 11.53
N GLY A 241 -10.01 1.20 11.77
CA GLY A 241 -9.61 0.82 13.12
C GLY A 241 -8.29 1.44 13.51
N PHE A 242 -7.22 0.73 13.17
CA PHE A 242 -5.95 0.87 13.86
C PHE A 242 -5.37 2.29 13.81
N TYR A 243 -5.01 2.80 12.62
CA TYR A 243 -4.46 4.16 12.47
C TYR A 243 -5.46 5.28 12.75
N GLN A 244 -6.75 4.95 12.86
CA GLN A 244 -7.78 5.93 13.22
C GLN A 244 -7.98 6.04 14.73
N GLN A 245 -7.53 5.05 15.51
CA GLN A 245 -7.60 5.06 16.96
C GLN A 245 -6.90 6.32 17.50
N PRO A 246 -7.52 7.08 18.42
CA PRO A 246 -6.91 8.26 19.02
C PRO A 246 -5.51 7.97 19.57
N GLU A 247 -5.33 6.78 20.13
CA GLU A 247 -4.10 6.36 20.78
C GLU A 247 -2.97 6.21 19.76
N ILE A 248 -3.27 5.62 18.60
CA ILE A 248 -2.31 5.46 17.51
C ILE A 248 -2.00 6.79 16.84
N LYS A 249 -2.98 7.68 16.71
CA LYS A 249 -2.76 9.05 16.18
C LYS A 249 -1.86 9.89 17.09
N ASP A 250 -1.97 9.74 18.41
CA ASP A 250 -1.08 10.42 19.36
C ASP A 250 0.35 9.89 19.25
N CYS A 251 0.52 8.58 19.19
CA CYS A 251 1.82 7.94 18.95
C CYS A 251 2.48 8.44 17.66
N LEU A 252 1.73 8.46 16.56
CA LEU A 252 2.20 9.00 15.29
C LEU A 252 2.50 10.50 15.36
N ALA A 253 1.72 11.27 16.11
CA ALA A 253 1.96 12.69 16.28
C ALA A 253 3.27 12.97 17.01
N PHE A 254 3.63 12.18 18.04
CA PHE A 254 4.95 12.31 18.68
C PHE A 254 6.09 12.03 17.70
N LEU A 255 6.01 10.92 16.94
CA LEU A 255 7.08 10.57 15.99
C LEU A 255 7.20 11.61 14.87
N ARG A 256 6.07 12.05 14.31
CA ARG A 256 6.04 13.08 13.26
C ARG A 256 6.54 14.43 13.75
N ALA A 257 6.14 14.88 14.94
CA ALA A 257 6.63 16.13 15.53
C ALA A 257 8.12 16.05 15.92
N THR A 258 8.63 14.84 16.20
CA THR A 258 10.06 14.61 16.45
C THR A 258 10.89 14.73 15.17
N ASP A 259 10.39 14.18 14.06
CA ASP A 259 11.04 14.26 12.74
C ASP A 259 10.91 15.66 12.11
N SER A 260 9.71 16.23 12.21
CA SER A 260 9.34 17.54 11.67
C SER A 260 8.66 18.38 12.77
N PRO A 261 9.42 19.22 13.50
CA PRO A 261 8.85 20.09 14.53
C PRO A 261 7.94 21.19 13.95
N ASP A 262 7.88 21.34 12.63
CA ASP A 262 7.01 22.31 11.95
C ASP A 262 5.61 21.75 11.65
N ASP A 263 5.35 20.47 12.00
CA ASP A 263 4.05 19.82 11.83
C ASP A 263 3.00 20.42 12.78
N THR A 264 2.39 21.51 12.35
CA THR A 264 1.39 22.25 13.14
C THR A 264 0.21 21.37 13.57
N VAL A 265 -0.22 20.44 12.72
CA VAL A 265 -1.34 19.53 13.03
C VAL A 265 -0.95 18.56 14.15
N CYS A 266 0.25 17.96 14.08
CA CYS A 266 0.75 17.09 15.12
C CYS A 266 1.02 17.86 16.43
N LEU A 267 1.62 19.05 16.36
CA LEU A 267 1.85 19.89 17.53
C LEU A 267 0.54 20.27 18.23
N MET A 268 -0.47 20.73 17.49
CA MET A 268 -1.80 21.04 18.04
C MET A 268 -2.43 19.84 18.73
N ARG A 269 -2.26 18.63 18.17
CA ARG A 269 -2.73 17.39 18.79
C ARG A 269 -1.97 17.11 20.10
N LEU A 270 -0.64 17.19 20.09
CA LEU A 270 0.18 16.92 21.28
C LEU A 270 -0.09 17.91 22.40
N LEU A 271 -0.20 19.21 22.10
CA LEU A 271 -0.51 20.27 23.07
C LEU A 271 -1.76 19.97 23.90
N SER A 272 -2.76 19.31 23.30
CA SER A 272 -4.00 18.92 23.98
C SER A 272 -3.89 17.72 24.92
N LEU A 273 -2.79 16.96 24.88
CA LEU A 273 -2.62 15.78 25.73
C LEU A 273 -2.48 16.17 27.22
N PRO A 274 -2.94 15.34 28.17
CA PRO A 274 -2.95 15.68 29.60
C PRO A 274 -1.58 16.08 30.20
N ARG A 275 -0.48 15.60 29.63
CA ARG A 275 0.89 15.97 30.04
C ARG A 275 1.19 17.45 29.79
N TYR A 276 0.63 18.01 28.71
CA TYR A 276 0.88 19.38 28.26
C TYR A 276 -0.30 20.29 28.59
N ALA A 277 -1.53 19.78 28.47
CA ALA A 277 -2.78 20.39 28.93
C ALA A 277 -2.96 21.85 28.49
N VAL A 278 -2.50 22.18 27.28
CA VAL A 278 -2.60 23.53 26.73
C VAL A 278 -4.01 23.77 26.20
N ASP A 279 -4.58 24.92 26.55
CA ASP A 279 -5.88 25.35 26.06
C ASP A 279 -5.90 25.47 24.52
N ALA A 280 -6.93 24.92 23.89
CA ALA A 280 -7.03 24.87 22.43
C ALA A 280 -7.18 26.26 21.79
N VAL A 281 -7.83 27.21 22.49
CA VAL A 281 -7.98 28.59 22.00
C VAL A 281 -6.63 29.31 22.05
N GLN A 282 -5.87 29.12 23.12
CA GLN A 282 -4.51 29.66 23.23
C GLN A 282 -3.57 29.06 22.17
N ALA A 283 -3.57 27.74 22.01
CA ALA A 283 -2.76 27.08 20.98
C ALA A 283 -3.13 27.57 19.56
N GLY A 284 -4.43 27.74 19.28
CA GLY A 284 -4.91 28.31 18.02
C GLY A 284 -4.48 29.76 17.78
N ARG A 285 -4.38 30.59 18.84
CA ARG A 285 -3.83 31.95 18.75
C ARG A 285 -2.34 31.95 18.40
N TRP A 286 -1.55 31.07 19.00
CA TRP A 286 -0.13 30.93 18.66
C TRP A 286 0.08 30.40 17.24
N ALA A 287 -0.70 29.41 16.80
CA ALA A 287 -0.62 28.89 15.44
C ALA A 287 -0.97 29.97 14.40
N ARG A 288 -1.99 30.79 14.69
CA ARG A 288 -2.34 31.96 13.86
C ARG A 288 -1.19 32.96 13.80
N ARG A 289 -0.62 33.33 14.95
CA ARG A 289 0.54 34.24 15.02
C ARG A 289 1.73 33.71 14.23
N ALA A 290 2.06 32.43 14.37
CA ALA A 290 3.16 31.79 13.63
C ALA A 290 2.97 31.99 12.11
N ARG A 291 1.75 31.73 11.62
CA ARG A 291 1.41 31.92 10.20
C ARG A 291 1.49 33.39 9.78
N ASP A 292 0.90 34.30 10.56
CA ASP A 292 0.84 35.73 10.21
C ASP A 292 2.24 36.37 10.23
N ASP A 293 3.14 35.90 11.12
CA ASP A 293 4.53 36.34 11.24
C ASP A 293 5.48 35.61 10.26
N GLY A 294 5.01 34.58 9.53
CA GLY A 294 5.84 33.73 8.67
C GLY A 294 6.90 32.92 9.44
N ARG A 295 6.63 32.60 10.71
CA ARG A 295 7.51 31.88 11.63
C ARG A 295 7.05 30.44 11.83
N ARG A 296 7.97 29.57 12.24
CA ARG A 296 7.65 28.18 12.59
C ARG A 296 6.81 28.16 13.86
N PHE A 297 5.79 27.32 13.89
CA PHE A 297 4.92 27.20 15.07
C PHE A 297 5.71 26.77 16.30
N PHE A 298 6.70 25.89 16.13
CA PHE A 298 7.62 25.48 17.18
C PHE A 298 8.34 26.67 17.85
N ASP A 299 8.83 27.64 17.07
CA ASP A 299 9.55 28.81 17.60
C ASP A 299 8.63 29.67 18.48
N ILE A 300 7.36 29.83 18.09
CA ILE A 300 6.36 30.53 18.90
C ILE A 300 6.07 29.79 20.20
N LEU A 301 6.01 28.45 20.18
CA LEU A 301 5.80 27.63 21.37
C LEU A 301 6.97 27.71 22.35
N GLN A 302 8.21 27.83 21.86
CA GLN A 302 9.39 28.02 22.71
C GLN A 302 9.38 29.38 23.43
N GLU A 303 8.83 30.41 22.80
CA GLU A 303 8.68 31.75 23.36
C GLU A 303 7.43 31.90 24.25
N ALA A 304 6.56 30.89 24.28
CA ALA A 304 5.31 30.97 25.03
C ALA A 304 5.55 30.91 26.54
N GLU A 305 4.89 31.82 27.27
CA GLU A 305 4.84 31.81 28.74
C GLU A 305 3.85 30.77 29.27
N ASP A 306 3.90 29.55 28.75
CA ASP A 306 3.04 28.42 29.15
C ASP A 306 3.91 27.18 29.44
N ASP A 307 3.73 26.59 30.62
CA ASP A 307 4.56 25.48 31.07
C ASP A 307 4.33 24.20 30.24
N GLY A 308 3.12 24.01 29.70
CA GLY A 308 2.77 22.90 28.83
C GLY A 308 3.45 22.99 27.47
N ALA A 309 3.40 24.17 26.86
CA ALA A 309 4.06 24.46 25.59
C ALA A 309 5.59 24.30 25.70
N ARG A 310 6.20 24.88 26.75
CA ARG A 310 7.65 24.72 27.01
C ARG A 310 8.05 23.26 27.23
N ARG A 311 7.27 22.52 28.02
CA ARG A 311 7.51 21.09 28.25
C ARG A 311 7.43 20.27 26.96
N LEU A 312 6.48 20.56 26.07
CA LEU A 312 6.39 19.89 24.76
C LEU A 312 7.64 20.15 23.93
N CYS A 313 8.10 21.40 23.87
CA CYS A 313 9.31 21.76 23.13
C CYS A 313 10.54 21.02 23.67
N ASP A 314 10.71 20.98 25.00
CA ASP A 314 11.81 20.28 25.65
C ASP A 314 11.79 18.77 25.37
N ASP A 315 10.60 18.16 25.45
CA ASP A 315 10.41 16.74 25.15
C ASP A 315 10.76 16.44 23.68
N LEU A 316 10.26 17.23 22.73
CA LEU A 316 10.53 17.04 21.30
C LEU A 316 12.02 17.24 20.97
N GLN A 317 12.70 18.21 21.58
CA GLN A 317 14.14 18.39 21.41
C GLN A 317 14.94 17.20 21.93
N ARG A 318 14.54 16.64 23.08
CA ARG A 318 15.12 15.41 23.63
C ARG A 318 14.95 14.26 22.63
N PHE A 319 13.74 14.06 22.12
CA PHE A 319 13.44 12.97 21.19
C PHE A 319 14.17 13.14 19.87
N ALA A 320 14.27 14.36 19.33
CA ALA A 320 15.00 14.64 18.10
C ALA A 320 16.49 14.31 18.25
N ALA A 321 17.09 14.61 19.41
CA ALA A 321 18.48 14.23 19.70
C ALA A 321 18.65 12.71 19.83
N GLN A 322 17.65 12.00 20.38
CA GLN A 322 17.63 10.53 20.46
C GLN A 322 17.43 9.87 19.08
N ALA A 323 16.61 10.44 18.21
CA ALA A 323 16.33 9.93 16.87
C ALA A 323 17.58 9.86 15.97
N LEU A 324 18.63 10.63 16.27
CA LEU A 324 19.92 10.56 15.57
C LEU A 324 20.72 9.29 15.87
N ARG A 325 20.39 8.58 16.95
CA ARG A 325 21.16 7.43 17.45
C ARG A 325 20.33 6.16 17.68
N LEU A 326 19.02 6.28 17.84
CA LEU A 326 18.12 5.17 18.13
C LEU A 326 17.38 4.69 16.88
N GLY A 327 17.03 3.39 16.87
CA GLY A 327 16.01 2.87 15.97
C GLY A 327 14.63 3.43 16.32
N VAL A 328 13.67 3.30 15.39
CA VAL A 328 12.30 3.81 15.58
C VAL A 328 11.58 3.10 16.74
N ASP A 329 11.85 1.82 16.93
CA ASP A 329 11.36 1.00 18.03
C ASP A 329 11.86 1.48 19.39
N ASP A 330 13.17 1.68 19.53
CA ASP A 330 13.78 2.21 20.76
C ASP A 330 13.32 3.64 21.04
N LEU A 331 13.29 4.50 20.01
CA LEU A 331 12.79 5.86 20.12
C LEU A 331 11.33 5.89 20.55
N PHE A 332 10.49 5.02 19.96
CA PHE A 332 9.09 4.92 20.33
C PHE A 332 8.94 4.52 21.80
N TYR A 333 9.71 3.54 22.26
CA TYR A 333 9.71 3.12 23.66
C TYR A 333 10.12 4.27 24.60
N GLU A 334 11.19 4.99 24.27
CA GLU A 334 11.65 6.17 25.01
C GLU A 334 10.60 7.28 25.08
N VAL A 335 9.91 7.56 23.97
CA VAL A 335 8.81 8.53 23.93
C VAL A 335 7.70 8.08 24.87
N MET A 336 7.25 6.81 24.79
CA MET A 336 6.16 6.30 25.62
C MET A 336 6.50 6.32 27.12
N GLU A 337 7.71 5.90 27.48
CA GLU A 337 8.19 5.87 28.87
C GLU A 337 8.37 7.29 29.43
N HIS A 338 9.08 8.16 28.72
CA HIS A 338 9.37 9.52 29.19
C HIS A 338 8.11 10.39 29.31
N THR A 339 7.18 10.24 28.36
CA THR A 339 5.90 10.96 28.39
C THR A 339 4.92 10.37 29.40
N ARG A 340 5.15 9.13 29.87
CA ARG A 340 4.19 8.32 30.63
C ARG A 340 2.85 8.19 29.91
N TYR A 341 2.90 8.13 28.59
CA TYR A 341 1.70 8.14 27.77
C TYR A 341 0.81 6.91 28.02
N LEU A 342 1.43 5.75 28.29
CA LEU A 342 0.72 4.52 28.62
C LEU A 342 0.10 4.52 30.03
N ASP A 343 0.47 5.46 30.90
CA ASP A 343 -0.08 5.59 32.25
C ASP A 343 -1.40 6.38 32.29
N LEU A 344 -1.78 7.01 31.17
CA LEU A 344 -3.02 7.81 31.07
C LEU A 344 -4.24 6.95 31.42
N GLU A 345 -5.21 7.54 32.12
CA GLU A 345 -6.40 6.83 32.63
C GLU A 345 -7.19 6.09 31.53
N ARG A 346 -7.19 6.61 30.29
CA ARG A 346 -7.82 5.94 29.14
C ARG A 346 -7.27 4.55 28.83
N PHE A 347 -6.03 4.25 29.24
CA PHE A 347 -5.41 2.92 29.11
C PHE A 347 -5.63 2.04 30.34
N GLN A 348 -6.11 2.63 31.43
CA GLN A 348 -6.48 1.91 32.64
C GLN A 348 -7.92 1.40 32.47
N GLY A 349 -8.07 0.24 31.82
CA GLY A 349 -9.37 -0.46 31.74
C GLY A 349 -9.98 -0.73 33.12
N PRO A 350 -11.22 -1.27 33.21
CA PRO A 350 -11.84 -1.59 34.49
C PRO A 350 -10.91 -2.52 35.28
N ARG A 351 -10.22 -1.96 36.28
CA ARG A 351 -9.35 -2.73 37.16
C ARG A 351 -10.23 -3.75 37.85
N HIS A 352 -10.03 -5.04 37.59
CA HIS A 352 -10.50 -6.10 38.46
C HIS A 352 -9.97 -5.79 39.87
N ARG A 353 -10.81 -5.18 40.71
CA ARG A 353 -10.57 -5.03 42.15
C ARG A 353 -10.68 -6.41 42.78
N SER A 354 -9.62 -7.19 42.66
CA SER A 354 -9.35 -8.29 43.58
C SER A 354 -8.44 -7.74 44.67
N ARG A 355 -9.02 -7.06 45.66
CA ARG A 355 -8.40 -6.97 46.99
C ARG A 355 -8.67 -8.31 47.67
N PRO A 356 -7.65 -9.09 48.08
CA PRO A 356 -7.84 -10.01 49.18
C PRO A 356 -7.66 -9.19 50.47
N GLY A 357 -8.77 -9.01 51.20
CA GLY A 357 -8.68 -8.62 52.60
C GLY A 357 -8.09 -9.77 53.43
N GLY A 358 -7.03 -9.47 54.19
CA GLY A 358 -6.93 -9.84 55.60
C GLY A 358 -6.53 -11.26 56.02
N ARG A 359 -5.29 -11.34 56.54
CA ARG A 359 -4.78 -12.07 57.74
C ARG A 359 -4.10 -13.44 57.56
N GLY A 360 -2.86 -13.50 58.09
CA GLY A 360 -2.07 -14.68 58.50
C GLY A 360 -1.36 -15.38 57.33
N ASP A 361 -0.07 -15.72 57.34
CA ASP A 361 0.84 -15.97 58.45
C ASP A 361 2.32 -15.83 57.99
N ARG A 362 3.24 -15.80 58.96
CA ARG A 362 4.69 -15.54 58.79
C ARG A 362 5.48 -16.69 58.13
N ALA A 363 6.54 -16.27 57.42
CA ALA A 363 7.89 -16.88 57.30
C ALA A 363 8.09 -18.31 56.76
N ALA A 364 8.81 -18.43 55.63
CA ALA A 364 10.11 -19.12 55.50
C ALA A 364 10.54 -19.21 54.02
N GLY A 365 11.83 -19.00 53.74
CA GLY A 365 12.37 -18.80 52.40
C GLY A 365 12.61 -20.06 51.55
N ARG A 366 13.06 -19.81 50.30
CA ARG A 366 14.19 -20.49 49.62
C ARG A 366 14.38 -19.95 48.20
N ASP A 367 15.61 -19.53 47.93
CA ASP A 367 16.41 -19.51 46.69
C ASP A 367 15.74 -19.80 45.33
N ARG A 368 16.00 -18.95 44.34
CA ARG A 368 17.09 -19.17 43.34
C ARG A 368 17.20 -18.02 42.35
N GLN A 369 18.41 -17.45 42.29
CA GLN A 369 18.89 -16.48 41.31
C GLN A 369 19.07 -17.14 39.94
N CYS A 370 18.79 -16.40 38.86
CA CYS A 370 19.32 -16.67 37.52
C CYS A 370 20.29 -15.53 37.13
N ARG A 371 21.54 -15.89 36.85
CA ARG A 371 22.60 -15.03 36.27
C ARG A 371 22.53 -15.04 34.73
N PRO A 372 22.98 -13.98 34.05
CA PRO A 372 23.22 -13.99 32.60
C PRO A 372 24.66 -14.48 32.28
N PRO A 373 24.95 -14.93 31.04
CA PRO A 373 26.33 -15.19 30.61
C PRO A 373 26.93 -14.04 29.78
N ASP A 374 28.21 -13.75 30.07
CA ASP A 374 29.11 -12.80 29.40
C ASP A 374 29.76 -13.36 28.12
N ASP A 375 30.21 -12.41 27.28
CA ASP A 375 30.91 -12.53 26.00
C ASP A 375 32.37 -13.04 26.07
N GLY A 376 32.87 -13.60 24.94
CA GLY A 376 34.31 -13.51 24.59
C GLY A 376 35.00 -14.60 23.73
N ALA A 377 34.74 -14.63 22.40
CA ALA A 377 35.65 -14.81 21.23
C ALA A 377 36.73 -15.97 21.14
N PRO A 378 37.45 -16.22 20.00
CA PRO A 378 37.35 -15.73 18.62
C PRO A 378 37.41 -16.81 17.48
N GLY A 379 36.90 -16.44 16.29
CA GLY A 379 37.49 -16.75 14.97
C GLY A 379 37.35 -18.16 14.35
N LYS A 380 36.53 -18.28 13.28
CA LYS A 380 36.92 -18.83 11.96
C LYS A 380 35.78 -18.74 10.95
N ARG A 381 36.07 -18.16 9.80
CA ARG A 381 35.22 -18.11 8.60
C ARG A 381 35.00 -19.53 8.05
N ALA A 382 33.76 -19.89 7.71
CA ALA A 382 33.50 -20.90 6.68
C ALA A 382 32.09 -20.74 6.10
N ARG A 383 32.06 -20.56 4.77
CA ARG A 383 30.91 -20.61 3.88
C ARG A 383 30.11 -21.90 4.10
N VAL A 384 28.78 -21.81 4.21
CA VAL A 384 27.90 -22.97 4.03
C VAL A 384 27.17 -22.84 2.69
N ARG A 385 27.47 -23.80 1.83
CA ARG A 385 26.94 -24.00 0.48
C ARG A 385 25.46 -24.40 0.54
N SER A 386 24.65 -23.84 -0.34
CA SER A 386 23.37 -24.39 -0.74
C SER A 386 23.57 -25.77 -1.38
N ARG A 387 22.87 -26.79 -0.88
CA ARG A 387 22.72 -28.09 -1.54
C ARG A 387 21.29 -28.19 -2.05
N HIS A 388 21.09 -27.91 -3.34
CA HIS A 388 19.95 -28.44 -4.09
C HIS A 388 20.44 -29.59 -4.95
N ARG A 389 19.93 -30.80 -4.67
CA ARG A 389 19.97 -31.96 -5.58
C ARG A 389 18.66 -31.94 -6.39
N PRO A 390 18.69 -32.14 -7.72
CA PRO A 390 17.50 -32.44 -8.50
C PRO A 390 17.18 -33.95 -8.47
N PRO A 391 15.91 -34.35 -8.73
CA PRO A 391 15.50 -35.75 -8.74
C PRO A 391 15.96 -36.48 -10.03
N PRO A 392 16.05 -37.82 -10.03
CA PRO A 392 16.61 -38.59 -11.14
C PRO A 392 15.60 -38.82 -12.27
N GLY A 393 16.14 -38.85 -13.50
CA GLY A 393 15.42 -39.07 -14.73
C GLY A 393 14.83 -40.48 -14.86
N ARG A 394 13.69 -40.55 -15.54
CA ARG A 394 13.08 -41.80 -16.03
C ARG A 394 13.60 -42.08 -17.44
N GLY A 395 14.22 -43.24 -17.62
CA GLY A 395 14.53 -43.81 -18.93
C GLY A 395 13.27 -44.36 -19.63
N PRO A 396 13.34 -44.60 -20.95
CA PRO A 396 12.17 -44.93 -21.75
C PRO A 396 11.81 -46.42 -21.69
N LEU A 397 10.51 -46.70 -21.75
CA LEU A 397 9.92 -48.03 -21.89
C LEU A 397 10.03 -48.50 -23.34
N SER A 398 10.45 -49.74 -23.47
CA SER A 398 10.46 -50.59 -24.67
C SER A 398 9.06 -50.83 -25.23
N GLY A 399 8.90 -50.66 -26.55
CA GLY A 399 7.75 -51.12 -27.33
C GLY A 399 8.15 -52.21 -28.31
N GLU A 400 7.31 -53.23 -28.42
CA GLU A 400 7.45 -54.42 -29.27
C GLU A 400 7.06 -54.18 -30.75
N SER A 401 7.53 -55.09 -31.62
CA SER A 401 6.89 -55.60 -32.85
C SER A 401 6.75 -54.62 -34.05
N SER A 402 7.57 -54.74 -35.11
CA SER A 402 7.47 -55.65 -36.28
C SER A 402 6.44 -55.22 -37.34
N GLY A 403 6.90 -54.97 -38.57
CA GLY A 403 6.12 -55.25 -39.79
C GLY A 403 6.09 -54.20 -40.91
N ARG A 404 6.95 -54.39 -41.92
CA ARG A 404 6.76 -54.18 -43.38
C ARG A 404 6.56 -52.75 -43.94
N GLY A 405 7.48 -52.33 -44.84
CA GLY A 405 7.27 -51.25 -45.84
C GLY A 405 6.61 -51.77 -47.13
N PRO A 406 6.83 -51.20 -48.34
CA PRO A 406 7.49 -49.93 -48.70
C PRO A 406 6.71 -49.08 -49.77
N ASP A 407 7.14 -47.84 -50.03
CA ASP A 407 7.25 -47.16 -51.36
C ASP A 407 7.59 -45.67 -51.15
N ALA A 408 8.78 -45.18 -51.54
CA ALA A 408 9.26 -44.82 -52.89
C ALA A 408 8.81 -43.41 -53.36
N THR A 409 9.73 -42.43 -53.29
CA THR A 409 10.09 -41.36 -54.28
C THR A 409 10.81 -40.19 -53.57
N ARG A 410 12.15 -40.05 -53.66
CA ARG A 410 12.98 -39.35 -54.68
C ARG A 410 12.71 -37.84 -54.84
N ARG A 411 13.66 -37.03 -54.33
CA ARG A 411 14.36 -35.83 -54.90
C ARG A 411 14.70 -34.87 -53.73
N ALA A 412 15.91 -34.79 -53.20
CA ALA A 412 17.19 -34.30 -53.77
C ALA A 412 17.11 -32.88 -54.33
N LEU A 413 17.66 -31.91 -53.59
CA LEU A 413 18.60 -30.89 -54.08
C LEU A 413 19.26 -30.15 -52.90
N GLU A 414 20.53 -30.53 -52.67
CA GLU A 414 21.63 -29.71 -52.12
C GLU A 414 21.71 -28.39 -52.92
N GLY A 415 22.19 -27.24 -52.45
CA GLY A 415 23.14 -26.90 -51.40
C GLY A 415 23.96 -25.68 -51.90
N ARG A 416 24.63 -24.99 -50.97
CA ARG A 416 25.79 -24.07 -51.12
C ARG A 416 25.59 -22.61 -50.70
N THR A 417 26.04 -22.35 -49.46
CA THR A 417 26.88 -21.20 -49.08
C THR A 417 28.27 -21.28 -49.74
N PRO A 418 29.02 -20.17 -49.90
CA PRO A 418 30.00 -19.78 -48.86
C PRO A 418 30.28 -18.26 -48.75
N GLY A 419 30.89 -17.84 -47.64
CA GLY A 419 31.68 -16.59 -47.63
C GLY A 419 31.75 -15.82 -46.30
N ARG A 420 32.63 -16.23 -45.40
CA ARG A 420 33.08 -15.47 -44.22
C ARG A 420 33.85 -14.19 -44.60
N ARG A 421 33.65 -13.09 -43.85
CA ARG A 421 34.74 -12.20 -43.42
C ARG A 421 34.47 -11.65 -42.02
N THR A 422 35.51 -11.70 -41.20
CA THR A 422 35.60 -11.38 -39.77
C THR A 422 36.34 -10.07 -39.53
N ALA A 423 35.84 -9.26 -38.58
CA ALA A 423 36.56 -8.39 -37.62
C ALA A 423 37.29 -7.11 -38.16
N PRO A 424 37.59 -6.07 -37.32
CA PRO A 424 37.64 -6.11 -35.85
C PRO A 424 37.04 -4.92 -35.05
N CYS A 425 36.70 -5.31 -33.82
CA CYS A 425 36.64 -4.56 -32.56
C CYS A 425 37.74 -3.47 -32.44
N ARG A 426 37.35 -2.23 -32.09
CA ARG A 426 38.27 -1.22 -31.54
C ARG A 426 37.94 -0.98 -30.06
N ARG A 427 38.91 -1.34 -29.22
CA ARG A 427 38.99 -1.02 -27.78
C ARG A 427 39.12 0.49 -27.58
N ALA A 428 38.32 1.07 -26.69
CA ALA A 428 38.58 2.38 -26.11
C ALA A 428 39.54 2.24 -24.89
N PRO A 429 40.48 3.17 -24.67
CA PRO A 429 41.48 3.06 -23.61
C PRO A 429 40.95 3.52 -22.24
N PRO A 430 41.51 3.03 -21.12
CA PRO A 430 41.19 3.50 -19.78
C PRO A 430 42.10 4.66 -19.40
N ARG A 431 41.55 5.74 -18.80
CA ARG A 431 42.22 6.84 -18.07
C ARG A 431 41.11 7.87 -17.76
N LEU A 432 40.97 8.51 -16.61
CA LEU A 432 41.82 8.77 -15.45
C LEU A 432 40.86 9.14 -14.30
N ARG A 433 41.05 8.56 -13.11
CA ARG A 433 40.46 9.12 -11.88
C ARG A 433 41.13 10.48 -11.63
N ARG A 434 40.37 11.57 -11.72
CA ARG A 434 40.76 12.85 -11.12
C ARG A 434 39.95 13.06 -9.85
N HIS A 435 40.68 13.13 -8.73
CA HIS A 435 40.21 13.69 -7.49
C HIS A 435 39.88 15.17 -7.71
N HIS A 436 38.63 15.55 -7.49
CA HIS A 436 38.27 16.92 -7.13
C HIS A 436 37.51 16.87 -5.81
N SER A 437 38.16 17.42 -4.78
CA SER A 437 37.54 17.82 -3.53
C SER A 437 36.70 19.07 -3.80
N SER A 438 35.39 18.96 -3.59
CA SER A 438 34.55 20.12 -3.30
C SER A 438 33.72 19.77 -2.07
N ALA A 439 34.09 20.39 -0.96
CA ALA A 439 33.32 20.38 0.26
C ALA A 439 31.98 21.07 -0.01
N GLY A 440 30.92 20.28 -0.11
CA GLY A 440 29.53 20.71 -0.02
C GLY A 440 28.88 19.82 1.03
N ARG A 441 28.67 20.33 2.24
CA ARG A 441 27.90 19.65 3.28
C ARG A 441 26.44 19.65 2.87
N THR A 442 26.01 18.64 2.12
CA THR A 442 24.60 18.33 1.95
C THR A 442 24.13 17.60 3.21
N ARG A 443 23.34 18.27 4.06
CA ARG A 443 22.61 17.59 5.15
C ARG A 443 21.64 16.60 4.49
N VAL A 444 21.94 15.32 4.62
CA VAL A 444 21.01 14.24 4.25
C VAL A 444 19.98 14.17 5.36
N HIS A 445 18.81 14.76 5.14
CA HIS A 445 17.63 14.44 5.93
C HIS A 445 17.20 13.02 5.56
N ALA A 446 17.37 12.09 6.49
CA ALA A 446 16.81 10.76 6.38
C ALA A 446 15.29 10.87 6.58
N ARG A 447 14.55 11.16 5.50
CA ARG A 447 13.09 11.02 5.50
C ARG A 447 12.76 9.53 5.51
N TRP A 448 12.07 9.10 6.55
CA TRP A 448 11.59 7.73 6.70
C TRP A 448 10.37 7.51 5.79
N PRO A 449 10.35 6.47 4.94
CA PRO A 449 9.11 6.04 4.30
C PRO A 449 8.26 5.28 5.34
N LEU A 450 7.04 5.76 5.59
CA LEU A 450 6.00 5.03 6.31
C LEU A 450 5.43 3.88 5.46
#